data_AF-A0A853IK71-F1
#
_entry.id   AF-A0A853IK71-F1
#
_cell.length_a   1.000
_cell.length_b   1.000
_cell.length_c   1.000
_cell.angle_alpha   90.00
_cell.angle_beta   90.00
_cell.angle_gamma   90.00
#
_symmetry.space_group_name_H-M   'P 1'
#
loop_
_entity.id
_entity.type
_entity.pdbx_description
1 polymer ?
#
loop_
_entity_poly.entity_id
_entity_poly.type
_entity_poly.pdbx_seq_one_letter_code
_entity_poly.pdbx_strand_id
1 'polypeptide(L)'
;MKASHLLPAALLSLSVSAVQSANAAEYQQLKSGNGLCLDVFGSQTADKTPVTPNSCHGGADQQWLMDSLGRLHPKNAPDKCLEVGPYVTYNKTAYIAQCNNEMYQRWRWSGNTLQNQSNPYMVLDYYADRQLIGAWQFHGGPNQQWQWVKSAKPTTTTTTTTKKPTQTEDVRDIMISVNLWGQYENRGWEGQSKIREKGDFKLYNAVLYLDRVEGYDLGNTSGFQRNRSLDPRHIMTKRTVLHKHDRRDDQQVKLHSKQLLAFFKEYLNKVVAKEKRFYPNKNLRFSLLVRSHGGPNRGEMFEHRLLAEDARELLNYIKEISGQKLALLDLSLLCNEAFWSNISNFYPYAEYILASEYLSGGLTGKYTPGAAHVTENYYPEGFSQKLSIKDIAVNRLNKTKQLDYPNYTIPSRKGSPVQKSKTLFDTSKVENFVCSLKGIQGDLIPEKHHEENFVHDVKKYLLALKAHGTNDQNKINKALKAYDNLVIHHITNEDAHPETWSKYRSYGLSIFPSHYTNPVGRDLFESFSEVMHQKPQCN
;
A
#
# COMPACT_ATOMS: atom_id res chain seq x y z
N MET A 1 -43.07 -41.86 81.82
CA MET A 1 -43.23 -40.38 81.86
C MET A 1 -41.85 -39.75 81.90
N LYS A 2 -41.65 -38.55 81.30
CA LYS A 2 -40.56 -37.55 81.50
C LYS A 2 -39.12 -38.09 81.69
N ALA A 3 -38.19 -37.99 80.73
CA ALA A 3 -37.50 -36.76 80.27
C ALA A 3 -36.61 -36.08 81.33
N SER A 4 -35.28 -36.05 81.08
CA SER A 4 -34.38 -34.87 81.10
C SER A 4 -32.91 -35.18 81.43
N HIS A 5 -32.00 -34.34 80.88
CA HIS A 5 -30.55 -34.21 81.16
C HIS A 5 -29.60 -35.29 80.61
N LEU A 6 -28.35 -35.00 80.19
CA LEU A 6 -27.67 -33.81 79.61
C LEU A 6 -26.26 -34.26 79.18
N LEU A 7 -25.77 -33.92 77.98
CA LEU A 7 -24.35 -34.04 77.60
C LEU A 7 -23.97 -32.88 76.66
N PRO A 8 -22.74 -32.31 76.75
CA PRO A 8 -22.40 -31.08 76.05
C PRO A 8 -21.98 -31.30 74.59
N ALA A 9 -22.39 -30.39 73.71
CA ALA A 9 -21.96 -30.35 72.31
C ALA A 9 -20.67 -29.52 72.15
N ALA A 10 -19.77 -29.96 71.28
CA ALA A 10 -18.49 -29.30 71.02
C ALA A 10 -18.65 -28.03 70.17
N LEU A 11 -17.93 -26.97 70.55
CA LEU A 11 -17.81 -25.74 69.76
C LEU A 11 -16.57 -25.84 68.85
N LEU A 12 -16.80 -26.17 67.57
CA LEU A 12 -15.82 -25.97 66.50
C LEU A 12 -15.92 -24.52 66.01
N SER A 13 -14.89 -23.71 66.31
CA SER A 13 -14.77 -22.34 65.80
C SER A 13 -14.41 -22.35 64.31
N LEU A 14 -15.38 -22.04 63.45
CA LEU A 14 -15.14 -21.79 62.03
C LEU A 14 -14.40 -20.46 61.84
N SER A 15 -13.22 -20.54 61.24
CA SER A 15 -12.41 -19.38 60.84
C SER A 15 -13.07 -18.63 59.69
N VAL A 16 -13.40 -17.34 59.90
CA VAL A 16 -13.73 -16.43 58.80
C VAL A 16 -12.43 -15.89 58.22
N SER A 17 -12.12 -16.27 56.97
CA SER A 17 -11.00 -15.72 56.19
C SER A 17 -11.50 -15.23 54.83
N ALA A 18 -10.96 -14.09 54.41
CA ALA A 18 -11.07 -13.49 53.08
C ALA A 18 -12.49 -13.16 52.58
N VAL A 19 -13.00 -11.97 52.95
CA VAL A 19 -13.72 -11.16 51.97
C VAL A 19 -12.68 -10.55 51.04
N GLN A 20 -12.42 -11.22 49.91
CA GLN A 20 -11.60 -10.65 48.85
C GLN A 20 -12.31 -9.39 48.34
N SER A 21 -11.73 -8.21 48.53
CA SER A 21 -12.30 -6.97 48.00
C SER A 21 -12.34 -7.06 46.48
N ALA A 22 -13.54 -7.05 45.90
CA ALA A 22 -13.70 -6.82 44.47
C ALA A 22 -13.05 -5.50 44.12
N ASN A 23 -12.12 -5.49 43.16
CA ASN A 23 -11.50 -4.24 42.70
C ASN A 23 -12.60 -3.32 42.19
N ALA A 24 -12.80 -2.18 42.86
CA ALA A 24 -13.61 -1.10 42.31
C ALA A 24 -12.99 -0.73 40.95
N ALA A 25 -13.82 -0.70 39.91
CA ALA A 25 -13.32 -0.51 38.57
C ALA A 25 -12.76 0.92 38.45
N GLU A 26 -11.44 1.01 38.26
CA GLU A 26 -10.69 2.26 38.37
C GLU A 26 -10.72 3.03 37.05
N TYR A 27 -11.04 4.33 37.10
CA TYR A 27 -10.92 5.21 35.94
C TYR A 27 -9.45 5.45 35.59
N GLN A 28 -9.05 5.16 34.36
CA GLN A 28 -7.67 5.25 33.89
C GLN A 28 -7.59 6.07 32.60
N GLN A 29 -6.42 6.64 32.29
CA GLN A 29 -6.22 7.33 31.02
C GLN A 29 -6.12 6.32 29.88
N LEU A 30 -6.82 6.59 28.78
CA LEU A 30 -6.69 5.82 27.55
C LEU A 30 -5.79 6.59 26.57
N LYS A 31 -4.58 6.07 26.32
CA LYS A 31 -3.55 6.74 25.50
C LYS A 31 -3.38 6.03 24.16
N SER A 32 -3.40 6.80 23.09
CA SER A 32 -3.10 6.33 21.73
C SER A 32 -1.61 6.02 21.54
N GLY A 33 -1.26 5.21 20.54
CA GLY A 33 0.12 4.95 20.11
C GLY A 33 0.83 6.20 19.56
N ASN A 34 0.08 7.23 19.16
CA ASN A 34 0.59 8.57 18.84
C ASN A 34 0.94 9.40 20.09
N GLY A 35 0.65 8.92 21.30
CA GLY A 35 1.01 9.56 22.56
C GLY A 35 -0.03 10.53 23.13
N LEU A 36 -1.16 10.74 22.46
CA LEU A 36 -2.27 11.58 22.92
C LEU A 36 -3.32 10.75 23.66
N CYS A 37 -4.00 11.35 24.64
CA CYS A 37 -5.05 10.74 25.45
C CYS A 37 -6.45 11.03 24.90
N LEU A 38 -7.38 10.11 25.16
CA LEU A 38 -8.82 10.24 24.92
C LEU A 38 -9.41 11.29 25.88
N ASP A 39 -9.94 12.40 25.36
CA ASP A 39 -10.26 13.60 26.14
C ASP A 39 -11.66 14.14 25.80
N VAL A 40 -12.52 14.37 26.79
CA VAL A 40 -13.85 14.98 26.59
C VAL A 40 -13.70 16.49 26.42
N PHE A 41 -14.02 17.01 25.23
CA PHE A 41 -13.68 18.38 24.84
C PHE A 41 -14.15 19.44 25.86
N GLY A 42 -13.18 20.20 26.41
CA GLY A 42 -13.44 21.27 27.36
C GLY A 42 -14.08 20.80 28.67
N SER A 43 -13.90 19.54 29.03
CA SER A 43 -14.49 18.87 30.20
C SER A 43 -16.02 18.93 30.27
N GLN A 44 -16.71 19.22 29.17
CA GLN A 44 -18.17 19.39 29.14
C GLN A 44 -18.91 18.05 29.41
N THR A 45 -20.14 18.15 29.90
CA THR A 45 -20.98 17.00 30.30
C THR A 45 -22.25 16.86 29.44
N ALA A 46 -22.41 17.70 28.42
CA ALA A 46 -23.57 17.67 27.53
C ALA A 46 -23.52 16.47 26.57
N ASP A 47 -24.69 15.98 26.17
CA ASP A 47 -24.78 15.01 25.08
C ASP A 47 -24.24 15.62 23.77
N LYS A 48 -23.59 14.80 22.95
CA LYS A 48 -22.89 15.19 21.71
C LYS A 48 -21.63 16.03 21.90
N THR A 49 -21.16 16.31 23.13
CA THR A 49 -19.83 16.88 23.35
C THR A 49 -18.77 15.98 22.68
N PRO A 50 -17.96 16.49 21.74
CA PRO A 50 -16.96 15.69 21.04
C PRO A 50 -15.90 15.12 21.97
N VAL A 51 -15.36 13.97 21.57
CA VAL A 51 -14.15 13.41 22.19
C VAL A 51 -12.97 13.70 21.28
N THR A 52 -11.95 14.31 21.87
CA THR A 52 -10.77 14.85 21.20
C THR A 52 -9.48 14.12 21.62
N PRO A 53 -8.44 14.16 20.78
CA PRO A 53 -7.08 13.77 21.14
C PRO A 53 -6.41 14.95 21.85
N ASN A 54 -5.91 14.76 23.07
CA ASN A 54 -5.23 15.84 23.80
C ASN A 54 -3.93 15.34 24.46
N SER A 55 -3.04 16.27 24.81
CA SER A 55 -1.90 16.00 25.68
C SER A 55 -2.37 15.37 27.00
N CYS A 56 -1.73 14.29 27.43
CA CYS A 56 -2.15 13.54 28.62
C CYS A 56 -1.88 14.37 29.89
N HIS A 57 -2.93 14.95 30.49
CA HIS A 57 -2.86 15.80 31.68
C HIS A 57 -3.54 15.19 32.92
N GLY A 58 -4.33 14.13 32.76
CA GLY A 58 -4.87 13.35 33.88
C GLY A 58 -6.14 13.92 34.52
N GLY A 59 -6.76 14.92 33.90
CA GLY A 59 -8.08 15.44 34.29
C GLY A 59 -9.19 14.38 34.21
N ALA A 60 -10.33 14.67 34.85
CA ALA A 60 -11.47 13.75 34.90
C ALA A 60 -12.11 13.48 33.52
N ASP A 61 -11.96 14.43 32.60
CA ASP A 61 -12.28 14.36 31.18
C ASP A 61 -11.34 13.45 30.37
N GLN A 62 -10.17 13.08 30.90
CA GLN A 62 -9.26 12.08 30.32
C GLN A 62 -9.29 10.73 31.04
N GLN A 63 -10.05 10.60 32.12
CA GLN A 63 -10.12 9.40 32.93
C GLN A 63 -11.37 8.60 32.54
N TRP A 64 -11.16 7.39 32.00
CA TRP A 64 -12.23 6.55 31.44
C TRP A 64 -12.33 5.22 32.18
N LEU A 65 -13.55 4.72 32.27
CA LEU A 65 -13.90 3.42 32.83
C LEU A 65 -14.62 2.59 31.77
N MET A 66 -14.15 1.37 31.51
CA MET A 66 -14.88 0.41 30.67
C MET A 66 -15.78 -0.48 31.54
N ASP A 67 -17.08 -0.51 31.26
CA ASP A 67 -18.04 -1.36 31.97
C ASP A 67 -18.10 -2.80 31.40
N SER A 68 -18.91 -3.66 32.03
CA SER A 68 -19.07 -5.06 31.63
C SER A 68 -19.76 -5.28 30.28
N LEU A 69 -20.41 -4.25 29.71
CA LEU A 69 -20.98 -4.26 28.36
C LEU A 69 -19.98 -3.73 27.31
N GLY A 70 -18.82 -3.24 27.75
CA GLY A 70 -17.78 -2.64 26.91
C GLY A 70 -17.99 -1.15 26.64
N ARG A 71 -18.89 -0.47 27.36
CA ARG A 71 -19.12 0.97 27.23
C ARG A 71 -18.04 1.74 27.96
N LEU A 72 -17.56 2.84 27.38
CA LEU A 72 -16.52 3.69 27.95
C LEU A 72 -17.13 4.94 28.57
N HIS A 73 -17.09 5.04 29.90
CA HIS A 73 -17.63 6.13 30.70
C HIS A 73 -16.51 7.12 31.08
N PRO A 74 -16.64 8.43 30.84
CA PRO A 74 -15.67 9.41 31.29
C PRO A 74 -15.98 9.84 32.74
N LYS A 75 -14.94 10.14 33.54
CA LYS A 75 -15.09 10.45 34.96
C LYS A 75 -15.78 11.81 35.21
N ASN A 76 -15.69 12.76 34.28
CA ASN A 76 -16.41 14.03 34.38
C ASN A 76 -17.91 13.90 34.07
N ALA A 77 -18.36 12.82 33.43
CA ALA A 77 -19.78 12.55 33.14
C ALA A 77 -20.09 11.03 33.20
N PRO A 78 -20.15 10.42 34.41
CA PRO A 78 -20.26 8.96 34.55
C PRO A 78 -21.54 8.31 33.99
N ASP A 79 -22.61 9.08 33.80
CA ASP A 79 -23.86 8.66 33.15
C ASP A 79 -23.75 8.59 31.61
N LYS A 80 -22.66 9.11 31.05
CA LYS A 80 -22.39 9.18 29.61
C LYS A 80 -21.42 8.11 29.16
N CYS A 81 -21.54 7.74 27.89
CA CYS A 81 -20.79 6.68 27.22
C CYS A 81 -20.20 7.19 25.91
N LEU A 82 -19.04 6.67 25.51
CA LEU A 82 -18.38 6.94 24.24
C LEU A 82 -19.19 6.36 23.06
N GLU A 83 -19.78 7.24 22.27
CA GLU A 83 -20.68 6.91 21.16
C GLU A 83 -20.13 7.42 19.81
N VAL A 84 -20.36 6.65 18.74
CA VAL A 84 -20.11 7.05 17.33
C VAL A 84 -21.40 7.07 16.47
N GLY A 85 -22.55 6.93 17.13
CA GLY A 85 -23.90 6.95 16.58
C GLY A 85 -24.30 5.66 15.83
N PRO A 86 -25.59 5.52 15.46
CA PRO A 86 -26.07 4.38 14.69
C PRO A 86 -25.43 4.31 13.30
N TYR A 87 -25.43 3.10 12.72
CA TYR A 87 -24.76 2.75 11.47
C TYR A 87 -23.27 3.13 11.53
N VAL A 88 -22.50 2.40 12.34
CA VAL A 88 -21.08 2.66 12.53
C VAL A 88 -20.33 2.37 11.25
N THR A 89 -19.80 3.43 10.64
CA THR A 89 -18.98 3.43 9.43
C THR A 89 -17.72 4.22 9.69
N TYR A 90 -16.81 4.24 8.72
CA TYR A 90 -15.69 5.17 8.75
C TYR A 90 -16.20 6.63 8.77
N ASN A 91 -15.35 7.56 9.20
CA ASN A 91 -15.63 9.00 9.27
C ASN A 91 -16.72 9.45 10.26
N LYS A 92 -17.07 8.62 11.24
CA LYS A 92 -17.94 9.03 12.36
C LYS A 92 -17.09 9.68 13.44
N THR A 93 -17.47 10.86 13.95
CA THR A 93 -16.86 11.47 15.14
C THR A 93 -17.37 10.77 16.39
N ALA A 94 -16.48 10.55 17.37
CA ALA A 94 -16.83 10.07 18.69
C ALA A 94 -17.24 11.22 19.60
N TYR A 95 -18.26 11.01 20.41
CA TYR A 95 -18.79 11.98 21.38
C TYR A 95 -19.29 11.25 22.62
N ILE A 96 -19.51 11.99 23.69
CA ILE A 96 -20.22 11.46 24.86
C ILE A 96 -21.74 11.59 24.66
N ALA A 97 -22.49 10.56 25.03
CA ALA A 97 -23.95 10.55 24.99
C ALA A 97 -24.51 9.69 26.13
N GLN A 98 -25.77 9.89 26.53
CA GLN A 98 -26.45 9.07 27.54
C GLN A 98 -26.22 7.58 27.31
N CYS A 99 -25.75 6.89 28.34
CA CYS A 99 -25.48 5.45 28.27
C CYS A 99 -26.75 4.66 27.97
N ASN A 100 -26.73 3.89 26.88
CA ASN A 100 -27.80 3.00 26.46
C ASN A 100 -27.26 1.58 26.25
N ASN A 101 -28.11 0.69 25.72
CA ASN A 101 -27.76 -0.72 25.48
C ASN A 101 -27.41 -1.01 24.01
N GLU A 102 -27.23 0.00 23.16
CA GLU A 102 -26.98 -0.22 21.74
C GLU A 102 -25.53 -0.59 21.43
N MET A 103 -25.34 -1.44 20.43
CA MET A 103 -24.01 -1.97 20.08
C MET A 103 -23.03 -0.88 19.59
N TYR A 104 -23.53 0.29 19.18
CA TYR A 104 -22.69 1.40 18.71
C TYR A 104 -22.03 2.22 19.84
N GLN A 105 -22.47 2.06 21.09
CA GLN A 105 -21.77 2.58 22.29
C GLN A 105 -20.81 1.57 22.92
N ARG A 106 -20.83 0.31 22.45
CA ARG A 106 -20.07 -0.78 23.06
C ARG A 106 -18.78 -1.02 22.28
N TRP A 107 -17.69 -1.10 23.00
CA TRP A 107 -16.35 -1.33 22.49
C TRP A 107 -15.80 -2.66 23.02
N ARG A 108 -14.90 -3.29 22.28
CA ARG A 108 -14.24 -4.53 22.66
C ARG A 108 -12.76 -4.42 22.32
N TRP A 109 -11.91 -4.75 23.29
CA TRP A 109 -10.48 -4.88 23.06
C TRP A 109 -10.20 -6.05 22.12
N SER A 110 -9.40 -5.80 21.08
CA SER A 110 -8.72 -6.83 20.30
C SER A 110 -7.27 -6.41 20.07
N GLY A 111 -6.35 -7.12 20.72
CA GLY A 111 -4.98 -6.63 20.91
C GLY A 111 -4.99 -5.24 21.56
N ASN A 112 -4.23 -4.31 20.98
CA ASN A 112 -4.17 -2.92 21.43
C ASN A 112 -5.28 -2.04 20.81
N THR A 113 -6.35 -2.59 20.22
CA THR A 113 -7.33 -1.79 19.48
C THR A 113 -8.75 -1.97 20.02
N LEU A 114 -9.51 -0.87 20.06
CA LEU A 114 -10.89 -0.83 20.52
C LEU A 114 -11.84 -0.96 19.33
N GLN A 115 -12.37 -2.16 19.12
CA GLN A 115 -13.34 -2.49 18.09
C GLN A 115 -14.76 -2.09 18.53
N ASN A 116 -15.55 -1.45 17.68
CA ASN A 116 -16.95 -1.18 17.94
C ASN A 116 -17.81 -2.44 17.73
N GLN A 117 -18.69 -2.78 18.67
CA GLN A 117 -19.49 -4.00 18.57
C GLN A 117 -20.59 -3.93 17.50
N SER A 118 -21.03 -2.73 17.08
CA SER A 118 -21.98 -2.57 15.97
C SER A 118 -21.34 -2.77 14.59
N ASN A 119 -20.02 -2.62 14.46
CA ASN A 119 -19.32 -2.89 13.22
C ASN A 119 -17.88 -3.32 13.50
N PRO A 120 -17.54 -4.63 13.34
CA PRO A 120 -16.23 -5.15 13.69
C PRO A 120 -15.07 -4.62 12.84
N TYR A 121 -15.29 -3.94 11.72
CA TYR A 121 -14.22 -3.23 10.98
C TYR A 121 -13.80 -1.92 11.61
N MET A 122 -14.70 -1.34 12.41
CA MET A 122 -14.62 0.03 12.85
C MET A 122 -14.02 0.06 14.24
N VAL A 123 -12.91 0.76 14.35
CA VAL A 123 -12.11 0.87 15.56
C VAL A 123 -12.00 2.31 16.00
N LEU A 124 -11.76 2.52 17.29
CA LEU A 124 -11.47 3.84 17.82
C LEU A 124 -10.16 4.36 17.20
N ASP A 125 -10.21 5.55 16.63
CA ASP A 125 -9.16 6.14 15.81
C ASP A 125 -8.98 7.63 16.12
N TYR A 126 -7.74 8.09 16.16
CA TYR A 126 -7.38 9.51 16.19
C TYR A 126 -7.18 10.09 14.78
N TYR A 127 -8.10 10.98 14.40
CA TYR A 127 -8.09 11.77 13.17
C TYR A 127 -7.11 12.94 13.26
N ALA A 128 -5.88 12.74 12.77
CA ALA A 128 -4.82 13.76 12.78
C ALA A 128 -5.21 15.04 12.01
N ASP A 129 -5.96 14.92 10.91
CA ASP A 129 -6.47 16.05 10.11
C ASP A 129 -7.42 16.97 10.85
N ARG A 130 -8.25 16.41 11.72
CA ARG A 130 -9.36 17.14 12.36
C ARG A 130 -9.19 17.37 13.85
N GLN A 131 -8.15 16.81 14.45
CA GLN A 131 -7.97 16.80 15.90
C GLN A 131 -9.22 16.26 16.61
N LEU A 132 -9.73 15.13 16.12
CA LEU A 132 -10.94 14.46 16.62
C LEU A 132 -10.64 12.97 16.86
N ILE A 133 -11.42 12.36 17.75
CA ILE A 133 -11.51 10.90 17.87
C ILE A 133 -12.77 10.43 17.12
N GLY A 134 -12.75 9.20 16.62
CA GLY A 134 -13.89 8.62 15.94
C GLY A 134 -13.77 7.14 15.63
N ALA A 135 -14.69 6.64 14.81
CA ALA A 135 -14.64 5.27 14.27
C ALA A 135 -14.04 5.28 12.85
N TRP A 136 -12.89 4.61 12.69
CA TRP A 136 -12.28 4.36 11.38
C TRP A 136 -12.13 2.87 11.07
N GLN A 137 -11.94 2.52 9.80
CA GLN A 137 -11.61 1.16 9.40
C GLN A 137 -10.20 0.77 9.84
N PHE A 138 -10.04 -0.42 10.41
CA PHE A 138 -8.75 -0.88 10.90
C PHE A 138 -7.65 -0.84 9.83
N HIS A 139 -6.58 -0.10 10.13
CA HIS A 139 -5.32 -0.03 9.38
C HIS A 139 -4.10 -0.34 10.26
N GLY A 140 -4.28 -0.55 11.57
CA GLY A 140 -3.23 -0.96 12.52
C GLY A 140 -2.16 0.10 12.83
N GLY A 141 -2.35 1.33 12.37
CA GLY A 141 -1.45 2.45 12.65
C GLY A 141 -1.54 2.92 14.10
N PRO A 142 -0.57 3.71 14.61
CA PRO A 142 -0.50 4.01 16.03
C PRO A 142 -1.67 4.88 16.54
N ASN A 143 -2.37 5.61 15.67
CA ASN A 143 -3.65 6.29 15.96
C ASN A 143 -4.84 5.35 16.24
N GLN A 144 -4.72 4.05 15.96
CA GLN A 144 -5.71 3.01 16.30
C GLN A 144 -5.25 2.06 17.40
N GLN A 145 -4.03 2.25 17.89
CA GLN A 145 -3.51 1.49 19.02
C GLN A 145 -3.72 2.33 20.28
N TRP A 146 -4.26 1.69 21.31
CA TRP A 146 -4.68 2.28 22.56
C TRP A 146 -4.16 1.43 23.71
N GLN A 147 -3.80 2.07 24.81
CA GLN A 147 -3.39 1.41 26.03
C GLN A 147 -3.93 2.16 27.25
N TRP A 148 -4.29 1.40 28.28
CA TRP A 148 -4.55 1.96 29.60
C TRP A 148 -3.24 2.43 30.23
N VAL A 149 -3.18 3.70 30.61
CA VAL A 149 -2.03 4.28 31.29
C VAL A 149 -2.36 4.42 32.76
N LYS A 150 -1.69 3.61 33.57
CA LYS A 150 -1.52 3.86 35.00
C LYS A 150 -0.46 4.96 35.16
N SER A 151 -0.70 5.90 36.07
CA SER A 151 0.13 7.10 36.24
C SER A 151 1.56 6.78 36.70
N ALA A 152 2.48 6.59 35.75
CA ALA A 152 3.92 6.43 36.01
C ALA A 152 4.76 7.09 34.90
N LYS A 153 5.94 7.59 35.29
CA LYS A 153 6.80 8.50 34.50
C LYS A 153 7.64 7.73 33.46
N PRO A 154 7.77 8.20 32.19
CA PRO A 154 8.45 7.45 31.13
C PRO A 154 9.98 7.67 31.08
N THR A 155 10.70 6.68 30.57
CA THR A 155 12.13 6.74 30.19
C THR A 155 12.32 6.09 28.81
N THR A 156 13.23 6.61 28.00
CA THR A 156 13.37 6.30 26.55
C THR A 156 14.73 5.67 26.23
N THR A 157 14.80 4.75 25.25
CA THR A 157 16.07 4.30 24.63
C THR A 157 15.90 4.04 23.13
N THR A 158 16.98 4.26 22.36
CA THR A 158 17.03 4.33 20.88
C THR A 158 17.58 3.05 20.23
N THR A 159 17.24 2.81 18.96
CA THR A 159 17.65 1.64 18.13
C THR A 159 18.85 1.94 17.22
N THR A 160 19.62 0.91 16.84
CA THR A 160 20.75 1.00 15.87
C THR A 160 20.63 -0.05 14.74
N THR A 161 21.22 0.22 13.57
CA THR A 161 21.11 -0.58 12.33
C THR A 161 22.47 -1.14 11.84
N THR A 162 22.46 -2.20 11.02
CA THR A 162 23.68 -2.71 10.33
C THR A 162 23.43 -3.36 8.94
N LYS A 163 24.53 -3.66 8.22
CA LYS A 163 24.70 -3.71 6.75
C LYS A 163 24.50 -5.09 6.04
N LYS A 164 24.57 -5.05 4.70
CA LYS A 164 24.45 -6.15 3.70
C LYS A 164 25.82 -6.51 3.03
N PRO A 165 26.05 -7.74 2.52
CA PRO A 165 27.24 -8.15 1.73
C PRO A 165 27.01 -8.45 0.21
N THR A 166 28.12 -8.70 -0.52
CA THR A 166 28.34 -8.94 -1.98
C THR A 166 28.03 -10.39 -2.46
N GLN A 167 28.22 -10.86 -3.72
CA GLN A 167 28.89 -10.36 -4.96
C GLN A 167 28.18 -10.84 -6.27
N THR A 168 28.84 -10.80 -7.46
CA THR A 168 28.27 -11.25 -8.76
C THR A 168 29.26 -11.95 -9.72
N GLU A 169 28.71 -12.76 -10.63
CA GLU A 169 29.34 -13.21 -11.90
C GLU A 169 29.69 -12.04 -12.85
N ASP A 170 30.35 -12.34 -13.97
CA ASP A 170 30.78 -11.37 -14.99
C ASP A 170 29.62 -10.93 -15.93
N VAL A 171 28.67 -10.21 -15.34
CA VAL A 171 27.40 -9.79 -15.94
C VAL A 171 27.49 -8.42 -16.63
N ARG A 172 26.76 -8.27 -17.74
CA ARG A 172 26.51 -7.01 -18.44
C ARG A 172 25.08 -6.54 -18.15
N ASP A 173 24.93 -5.59 -17.24
CA ASP A 173 23.64 -4.95 -16.94
C ASP A 173 23.19 -4.02 -18.07
N ILE A 174 21.92 -4.16 -18.47
CA ILE A 174 21.27 -3.37 -19.52
C ILE A 174 19.88 -2.96 -19.03
N MET A 175 19.71 -1.70 -18.60
CA MET A 175 18.37 -1.17 -18.34
C MET A 175 17.82 -0.50 -19.62
N ILE A 176 16.73 -1.04 -20.14
CA ILE A 176 15.98 -0.49 -21.28
C ILE A 176 14.90 0.44 -20.74
N SER A 177 14.99 1.75 -21.01
CA SER A 177 13.91 2.69 -20.68
C SER A 177 13.03 2.95 -21.89
N VAL A 178 11.81 2.43 -21.87
CA VAL A 178 10.80 2.56 -22.92
C VAL A 178 9.86 3.72 -22.62
N ASN A 179 9.66 4.60 -23.60
CA ASN A 179 8.77 5.75 -23.50
C ASN A 179 7.63 5.70 -24.53
N LEU A 180 6.38 5.54 -24.07
CA LEU A 180 5.15 5.54 -24.89
C LEU A 180 4.14 6.59 -24.38
N TRP A 181 3.92 7.66 -25.15
CA TRP A 181 2.87 8.66 -24.89
C TRP A 181 1.93 8.79 -26.09
N GLY A 182 0.68 9.19 -25.85
CA GLY A 182 -0.23 9.63 -26.91
C GLY A 182 -0.16 11.14 -27.11
N GLN A 183 -0.48 11.63 -28.32
CA GLN A 183 -0.88 13.03 -28.47
C GLN A 183 -2.38 13.16 -28.19
N TYR A 184 -2.73 13.97 -27.19
CA TYR A 184 -4.12 14.38 -26.97
C TYR A 184 -4.44 15.55 -27.92
N GLU A 185 -5.39 15.36 -28.84
CA GLU A 185 -6.03 16.45 -29.59
C GLU A 185 -7.02 17.24 -28.72
N ASN A 186 -6.54 17.76 -27.58
CA ASN A 186 -6.92 19.02 -26.94
C ASN A 186 -6.25 19.12 -25.55
N ARG A 187 -5.96 20.35 -25.14
CA ARG A 187 -5.28 20.63 -23.86
C ARG A 187 -6.27 20.57 -22.70
N GLY A 188 -6.02 19.73 -21.71
CA GLY A 188 -6.68 19.83 -20.39
C GLY A 188 -7.01 18.48 -19.76
N TRP A 189 -6.62 18.33 -18.49
CA TRP A 189 -7.25 17.40 -17.56
C TRP A 189 -8.57 18.01 -17.06
N GLU A 190 -9.43 17.19 -16.43
CA GLU A 190 -10.81 17.49 -16.00
C GLU A 190 -11.85 17.52 -17.13
N GLY A 191 -12.95 16.77 -16.93
CA GLY A 191 -13.90 16.44 -18.00
C GLY A 191 -14.97 17.51 -18.23
N GLN A 192 -15.16 17.87 -19.51
CA GLN A 192 -16.44 18.36 -20.06
C GLN A 192 -16.46 18.28 -21.60
N SER A 193 -16.24 17.09 -22.18
CA SER A 193 -16.36 16.87 -23.63
C SER A 193 -16.82 15.45 -23.95
N LYS A 194 -17.87 15.32 -24.77
CA LYS A 194 -18.32 14.05 -25.36
C LYS A 194 -17.53 13.71 -26.65
N ILE A 195 -16.20 13.85 -26.67
CA ILE A 195 -15.37 13.49 -27.83
C ILE A 195 -14.19 12.60 -27.44
N ARG A 196 -13.98 11.61 -28.33
CA ARG A 196 -13.12 10.42 -28.24
C ARG A 196 -11.63 10.73 -28.23
N GLU A 197 -10.84 9.82 -27.64
CA GLU A 197 -9.44 9.67 -27.99
C GLU A 197 -9.30 9.33 -29.50
N LYS A 198 -8.85 10.31 -30.29
CA LYS A 198 -8.22 10.09 -31.60
C LYS A 198 -6.74 10.43 -31.43
N GLY A 199 -6.00 9.54 -30.78
CA GLY A 199 -4.58 9.76 -30.50
C GLY A 199 -3.70 9.23 -31.61
N ASP A 200 -3.10 10.11 -32.40
CA ASP A 200 -1.97 9.80 -33.27
C ASP A 200 -0.71 9.56 -32.41
N PHE A 201 -0.02 8.43 -32.63
CA PHE A 201 1.16 8.04 -31.83
C PHE A 201 2.41 8.83 -32.21
N LYS A 202 3.22 9.23 -31.22
CA LYS A 202 4.58 9.77 -31.44
C LYS A 202 5.57 9.24 -30.41
N LEU A 203 6.78 8.95 -30.92
CA LEU A 203 7.98 8.46 -30.25
C LEU A 203 7.90 7.06 -29.63
N TYR A 204 8.81 6.21 -30.10
CA TYR A 204 9.40 5.12 -29.34
C TYR A 204 10.83 5.55 -28.98
N ASN A 205 11.12 5.87 -27.73
CA ASN A 205 12.51 6.01 -27.29
C ASN A 205 12.85 4.83 -26.38
N ALA A 206 13.96 4.15 -26.69
CA ALA A 206 14.51 3.05 -25.91
C ALA A 206 15.95 3.39 -25.55
N VAL A 207 16.16 3.87 -24.32
CA VAL A 207 17.49 4.23 -23.81
C VAL A 207 18.14 2.98 -23.24
N LEU A 208 19.40 2.72 -23.59
CA LEU A 208 20.22 1.70 -22.91
C LEU A 208 21.08 2.37 -21.85
N TYR A 209 20.76 2.08 -20.61
CA TYR A 209 21.53 2.49 -19.45
C TYR A 209 22.50 1.36 -19.08
N LEU A 210 23.79 1.64 -19.28
CA LEU A 210 24.93 0.75 -19.05
C LEU A 210 25.83 1.39 -17.96
N ASP A 211 27.10 0.99 -17.87
CA ASP A 211 28.15 1.71 -17.12
C ASP A 211 28.42 3.13 -17.64
N ARG A 212 27.84 3.47 -18.81
CA ARG A 212 27.65 4.82 -19.35
C ARG A 212 26.25 4.93 -19.97
N VAL A 213 25.74 6.13 -20.19
CA VAL A 213 24.45 6.32 -20.90
C VAL A 213 24.68 6.21 -22.41
N GLU A 214 24.07 5.21 -23.07
CA GLU A 214 24.03 5.10 -24.54
C GLU A 214 22.60 5.25 -25.07
N GLY A 215 22.34 6.31 -25.83
CA GLY A 215 21.03 6.63 -26.37
C GLY A 215 20.75 6.03 -27.74
N TYR A 216 19.53 5.52 -27.93
CA TYR A 216 19.00 5.11 -29.22
C TYR A 216 17.67 5.83 -29.47
N ASP A 217 17.64 6.63 -30.53
CA ASP A 217 16.45 7.27 -31.07
C ASP A 217 15.90 6.34 -32.16
N LEU A 218 14.68 5.81 -31.96
CA LEU A 218 14.05 4.90 -32.92
C LEU A 218 13.21 5.64 -33.97
N GLY A 219 13.15 6.97 -33.92
CA GLY A 219 12.19 7.79 -34.67
C GLY A 219 12.73 8.46 -35.93
N ASN A 220 14.04 8.67 -36.10
CA ASN A 220 14.48 9.64 -37.12
C ASN A 220 15.78 9.41 -37.90
N THR A 221 16.72 8.56 -37.45
CA THR A 221 17.94 8.28 -38.22
C THR A 221 18.32 6.81 -38.16
N SER A 222 18.62 6.22 -39.32
CA SER A 222 19.24 4.90 -39.48
C SER A 222 20.70 4.83 -38.98
N GLY A 223 21.10 5.72 -38.07
CA GLY A 223 22.47 5.90 -37.59
C GLY A 223 22.51 6.09 -36.07
N PHE A 224 23.40 5.34 -35.43
CA PHE A 224 23.77 5.47 -34.02
C PHE A 224 24.40 6.85 -33.73
N GLN A 225 24.03 7.48 -32.60
CA GLN A 225 24.64 8.74 -32.15
C GLN A 225 25.23 8.61 -30.75
N ARG A 226 26.56 8.80 -30.65
CA ARG A 226 27.30 8.79 -29.38
C ARG A 226 27.06 10.10 -28.62
N ASN A 227 26.98 10.03 -27.28
CA ASN A 227 26.97 11.18 -26.36
C ASN A 227 25.81 12.20 -26.50
N ARG A 228 24.65 11.83 -27.08
CA ARG A 228 23.48 12.72 -27.08
C ARG A 228 22.78 12.69 -25.71
N SER A 229 22.56 13.85 -25.10
CA SER A 229 21.65 13.98 -23.96
C SER A 229 20.23 13.63 -24.41
N LEU A 230 19.55 12.74 -23.68
CA LEU A 230 18.22 12.22 -24.03
C LEU A 230 17.08 12.97 -23.32
N ASP A 231 17.30 14.26 -23.04
CA ASP A 231 16.23 15.16 -22.59
C ASP A 231 15.06 15.11 -23.59
N PRO A 232 13.85 14.68 -23.17
CA PRO A 232 12.70 14.53 -24.05
C PRO A 232 12.34 15.77 -24.87
N ARG A 233 12.75 16.97 -24.42
CA ARG A 233 12.53 18.25 -25.10
C ARG A 233 13.30 18.37 -26.43
N HIS A 234 14.34 17.58 -26.65
CA HIS A 234 15.27 17.73 -27.78
C HIS A 234 15.15 16.65 -28.88
N ILE A 235 14.25 15.66 -28.73
CA ILE A 235 14.15 14.48 -29.62
C ILE A 235 12.92 14.58 -30.58
N MET A 236 12.26 15.73 -30.67
CA MET A 236 11.04 15.91 -31.48
C MET A 236 11.30 16.20 -32.97
N THR A 237 11.85 15.22 -33.68
CA THR A 237 11.94 15.17 -35.16
C THR A 237 11.94 13.70 -35.60
N LYS A 238 11.43 13.23 -36.75
CA LYS A 238 10.46 13.74 -37.74
C LYS A 238 10.05 12.62 -38.74
N ARG A 239 9.69 11.41 -38.28
CA ARG A 239 8.88 10.45 -39.07
C ARG A 239 7.96 9.64 -38.16
N THR A 240 6.66 9.69 -38.44
CA THR A 240 5.60 9.17 -37.56
C THR A 240 4.96 7.94 -38.18
N VAL A 241 4.80 6.86 -37.41
CA VAL A 241 3.84 5.79 -37.77
C VAL A 241 2.50 6.15 -37.13
N LEU A 242 1.58 6.63 -37.97
CA LEU A 242 0.24 7.05 -37.55
C LEU A 242 -0.67 5.82 -37.40
N HIS A 243 -0.78 5.30 -36.18
CA HIS A 243 -1.88 4.42 -35.81
C HIS A 243 -2.99 5.21 -35.13
N LYS A 244 -4.23 4.72 -35.20
CA LYS A 244 -5.40 5.36 -34.58
C LYS A 244 -6.07 4.33 -33.67
N HIS A 245 -5.95 4.52 -32.36
CA HIS A 245 -6.41 3.55 -31.38
C HIS A 245 -7.84 3.84 -30.93
N ASP A 246 -8.85 3.13 -31.45
CA ASP A 246 -10.21 3.19 -30.90
C ASP A 246 -10.40 2.09 -29.84
N ARG A 247 -10.46 2.47 -28.56
CA ARG A 247 -10.64 1.55 -27.41
C ARG A 247 -11.97 0.78 -27.38
N ARG A 248 -12.79 0.89 -28.44
CA ARG A 248 -14.12 0.27 -28.56
C ARG A 248 -14.15 -0.79 -29.67
N ASP A 249 -13.02 -1.05 -30.31
CA ASP A 249 -12.82 -2.09 -31.32
C ASP A 249 -11.78 -3.10 -30.81
N ASP A 250 -12.25 -4.15 -30.16
CA ASP A 250 -11.41 -5.21 -29.57
C ASP A 250 -10.50 -5.89 -30.61
N GLN A 251 -10.91 -5.96 -31.88
CA GLN A 251 -10.08 -6.54 -32.94
C GLN A 251 -8.92 -5.60 -33.28
N GLN A 252 -9.18 -4.30 -33.36
CA GLN A 252 -8.16 -3.29 -33.58
C GLN A 252 -7.17 -3.21 -32.40
N VAL A 253 -7.65 -3.28 -31.15
CA VAL A 253 -6.79 -3.29 -29.95
C VAL A 253 -5.85 -4.50 -29.96
N LYS A 254 -6.37 -5.71 -30.23
CA LYS A 254 -5.55 -6.94 -30.35
C LYS A 254 -4.51 -6.83 -31.46
N LEU A 255 -4.88 -6.30 -32.62
CA LEU A 255 -3.94 -6.09 -33.73
C LEU A 255 -2.81 -5.12 -33.36
N HIS A 256 -3.12 -3.98 -32.74
CA HIS A 256 -2.12 -3.01 -32.29
C HIS A 256 -1.19 -3.59 -31.21
N SER A 257 -1.73 -4.35 -30.27
CA SER A 257 -0.95 -5.03 -29.23
C SER A 257 0.08 -6.02 -29.82
N LYS A 258 -0.34 -6.84 -30.80
CA LYS A 258 0.58 -7.73 -31.54
C LYS A 258 1.62 -6.97 -32.38
N GLN A 259 1.27 -5.83 -32.98
CA GLN A 259 2.23 -4.98 -33.70
C GLN A 259 3.28 -4.38 -32.76
N LEU A 260 2.87 -3.88 -31.59
CA LEU A 260 3.74 -3.34 -30.56
C LEU A 260 4.69 -4.40 -30.00
N LEU A 261 4.18 -5.61 -29.75
CA LEU A 261 4.96 -6.77 -29.36
C LEU A 261 6.05 -7.12 -30.41
N ALA A 262 5.66 -7.23 -31.68
CA ALA A 262 6.60 -7.57 -32.77
C ALA A 262 7.72 -6.53 -32.88
N PHE A 263 7.39 -5.24 -32.76
CA PHE A 263 8.37 -4.15 -32.73
C PHE A 263 9.36 -4.27 -31.56
N PHE A 264 8.89 -4.57 -30.34
CA PHE A 264 9.78 -4.79 -29.21
C PHE A 264 10.71 -6.00 -29.42
N LYS A 265 10.19 -7.11 -29.96
CA LYS A 265 11.02 -8.29 -30.29
C LYS A 265 12.12 -7.95 -31.30
N GLU A 266 11.81 -7.19 -32.35
CA GLU A 266 12.80 -6.75 -33.34
C GLU A 266 13.86 -5.82 -32.72
N TYR A 267 13.45 -4.87 -31.86
CA TYR A 267 14.37 -3.98 -31.15
C TYR A 267 15.32 -4.77 -30.23
N LEU A 268 14.79 -5.69 -29.43
CA LEU A 268 15.57 -6.52 -28.51
C LEU A 268 16.62 -7.36 -29.23
N ASN A 269 16.28 -7.94 -30.40
CA ASN A 269 17.26 -8.63 -31.25
C ASN A 269 18.43 -7.72 -31.66
N LYS A 270 18.15 -6.48 -32.07
CA LYS A 270 19.19 -5.51 -32.45
C LYS A 270 20.09 -5.15 -31.27
N VAL A 271 19.54 -5.03 -30.07
CA VAL A 271 20.30 -4.79 -28.83
C VAL A 271 21.19 -6.00 -28.49
N VAL A 272 20.63 -7.21 -28.45
CA VAL A 272 21.37 -8.45 -28.16
C VAL A 272 22.50 -8.67 -29.16
N ALA A 273 22.22 -8.52 -30.47
CA ALA A 273 23.23 -8.67 -31.52
C ALA A 273 24.37 -7.65 -31.39
N LYS A 274 24.07 -6.40 -31.00
CA LYS A 274 25.11 -5.39 -30.72
C LYS A 274 25.93 -5.78 -29.48
N GLU A 275 25.29 -6.01 -28.33
CA GLU A 275 26.02 -6.27 -27.08
C GLU A 275 26.83 -7.56 -27.18
N LYS A 276 26.33 -8.63 -27.82
CA LYS A 276 27.13 -9.85 -28.08
C LYS A 276 28.26 -9.66 -29.09
N ARG A 277 28.20 -8.67 -29.99
CA ARG A 277 29.33 -8.34 -30.87
C ARG A 277 30.49 -7.67 -30.12
N PHE A 278 30.19 -6.80 -29.15
CA PHE A 278 31.23 -6.11 -28.35
C PHE A 278 31.65 -6.89 -27.10
N TYR A 279 30.74 -7.70 -26.56
CA TYR A 279 30.90 -8.43 -25.29
C TYR A 279 30.41 -9.90 -25.43
N PRO A 280 30.98 -10.71 -26.34
CA PRO A 280 30.48 -12.05 -26.65
C PRO A 280 30.36 -12.96 -25.40
N ASN A 281 31.34 -12.86 -24.50
CA ASN A 281 31.50 -13.72 -23.34
C ASN A 281 30.72 -13.24 -22.09
N LYS A 282 30.04 -12.08 -22.13
CA LYS A 282 29.27 -11.58 -20.97
C LYS A 282 27.86 -12.16 -20.96
N ASN A 283 27.34 -12.46 -19.77
CA ASN A 283 25.92 -12.76 -19.57
C ASN A 283 25.13 -11.44 -19.59
N LEU A 284 24.15 -11.31 -20.49
CA LEU A 284 23.36 -10.08 -20.62
C LEU A 284 22.21 -10.11 -19.61
N ARG A 285 22.14 -9.13 -18.70
CA ARG A 285 21.10 -9.02 -17.69
C ARG A 285 20.25 -7.80 -17.95
N PHE A 286 19.00 -8.01 -18.34
CA PHE A 286 18.09 -6.94 -18.72
C PHE A 286 17.28 -6.43 -17.54
N SER A 287 17.01 -5.13 -17.53
CA SER A 287 15.97 -4.47 -16.74
C SER A 287 15.11 -3.62 -17.67
N LEU A 288 13.85 -3.37 -17.30
CA LEU A 288 12.90 -2.61 -18.11
C LEU A 288 12.29 -1.48 -17.28
N LEU A 289 12.55 -0.23 -17.65
CA LEU A 289 11.90 0.96 -17.11
C LEU A 289 10.80 1.40 -18.07
N VAL A 290 9.56 1.43 -17.58
CA VAL A 290 8.38 1.79 -18.37
C VAL A 290 8.02 3.25 -18.09
N ARG A 291 7.73 4.00 -19.15
CA ARG A 291 7.12 5.33 -19.09
C ARG A 291 5.92 5.38 -20.01
N SER A 292 4.77 5.61 -19.42
CA SER A 292 3.49 5.78 -20.10
C SER A 292 2.50 6.36 -19.09
N HIS A 293 1.25 6.49 -19.51
CA HIS A 293 0.17 6.45 -18.55
C HIS A 293 0.13 5.06 -17.91
N GLY A 294 -0.21 5.03 -16.62
CA GLY A 294 -0.66 3.80 -15.97
C GLY A 294 -2.17 3.86 -15.74
N GLY A 295 -2.72 2.79 -15.21
CA GLY A 295 -4.13 2.68 -14.87
C GLY A 295 -4.40 1.40 -14.08
N PRO A 296 -5.64 1.17 -13.65
CA PRO A 296 -6.03 -0.09 -13.00
C PRO A 296 -5.95 -1.27 -13.99
N ASN A 297 -4.74 -1.78 -14.19
CA ASN A 297 -4.42 -2.77 -15.23
C ASN A 297 -4.65 -4.22 -14.76
N ARG A 298 -4.96 -5.09 -15.73
CA ARG A 298 -5.21 -6.53 -15.51
C ARG A 298 -4.04 -7.40 -15.97
N GLY A 299 -2.82 -7.03 -15.59
CA GLY A 299 -1.58 -7.62 -16.12
C GLY A 299 -1.17 -7.06 -17.49
N GLU A 300 -1.80 -5.97 -17.92
CA GLU A 300 -1.54 -5.26 -19.17
C GLU A 300 -0.38 -4.26 -18.97
N MET A 301 0.22 -3.78 -20.06
CA MET A 301 1.24 -2.73 -20.01
C MET A 301 0.85 -1.55 -20.90
N PHE A 302 1.37 -0.37 -20.56
CA PHE A 302 1.20 0.87 -21.33
C PHE A 302 -0.27 1.26 -21.53
N GLU A 303 -1.07 1.26 -20.45
CA GLU A 303 -2.46 1.76 -20.47
C GLU A 303 -3.37 1.02 -21.47
N HIS A 304 -3.43 -0.32 -21.37
CA HIS A 304 -4.18 -1.23 -22.26
C HIS A 304 -3.66 -1.31 -23.72
N ARG A 305 -2.47 -0.78 -24.04
CA ARG A 305 -1.89 -0.86 -25.41
C ARG A 305 -1.10 -2.13 -25.69
N LEU A 306 -0.54 -2.76 -24.65
CA LEU A 306 0.01 -4.11 -24.71
C LEU A 306 -0.82 -4.99 -23.78
N LEU A 307 -1.68 -5.82 -24.37
CA LEU A 307 -2.61 -6.69 -23.65
C LEU A 307 -1.85 -7.71 -22.78
N ALA A 308 -2.50 -8.22 -21.74
CA ALA A 308 -1.82 -9.04 -20.72
C ALA A 308 -1.12 -10.29 -21.29
N GLU A 309 -1.66 -10.88 -22.36
CA GLU A 309 -1.04 -11.99 -23.10
C GLU A 309 0.21 -11.58 -23.87
N ASP A 310 0.20 -10.43 -24.54
CA ASP A 310 1.34 -9.90 -25.27
C ASP A 310 2.42 -9.32 -24.34
N ALA A 311 2.01 -8.79 -23.19
CA ALA A 311 2.93 -8.41 -22.12
C ALA A 311 3.67 -9.64 -21.57
N ARG A 312 2.97 -10.75 -21.29
CA ARG A 312 3.62 -12.03 -20.95
C ARG A 312 4.52 -12.52 -22.07
N GLU A 313 4.08 -12.46 -23.33
CA GLU A 313 4.87 -12.91 -24.49
C GLU A 313 6.16 -12.08 -24.66
N LEU A 314 6.11 -10.76 -24.42
CA LEU A 314 7.27 -9.87 -24.43
C LEU A 314 8.25 -10.19 -23.28
N LEU A 315 7.75 -10.30 -22.06
CA LEU A 315 8.58 -10.55 -20.87
C LEU A 315 9.20 -11.95 -20.91
N ASN A 316 8.47 -12.95 -21.43
CA ASN A 316 9.01 -14.29 -21.69
C ASN A 316 10.09 -14.25 -22.80
N TYR A 317 9.87 -13.47 -23.85
CA TYR A 317 10.86 -13.33 -24.91
C TYR A 317 12.17 -12.69 -24.43
N ILE A 318 12.09 -11.66 -23.57
CA ILE A 318 13.28 -11.09 -22.91
C ILE A 318 14.00 -12.15 -22.08
N LYS A 319 13.25 -13.02 -21.39
CA LYS A 319 13.80 -14.13 -20.60
C LYS A 319 14.52 -15.17 -21.49
N GLU A 320 13.93 -15.51 -22.64
CA GLU A 320 14.52 -16.45 -23.60
C GLU A 320 15.83 -15.94 -24.20
N ILE A 321 15.86 -14.69 -24.71
CA ILE A 321 17.06 -14.12 -25.36
C ILE A 321 18.20 -13.78 -24.39
N SER A 322 17.92 -13.71 -23.08
CA SER A 322 18.90 -13.42 -22.04
C SER A 322 19.29 -14.63 -21.18
N GLY A 323 18.52 -15.71 -21.24
CA GLY A 323 18.68 -16.91 -20.42
C GLY A 323 18.23 -16.77 -18.95
N GLN A 324 17.70 -15.61 -18.54
CA GLN A 324 17.36 -15.30 -17.15
C GLN A 324 16.15 -14.36 -17.06
N LYS A 325 15.55 -14.21 -15.87
CA LYS A 325 14.48 -13.22 -15.69
C LYS A 325 15.02 -11.79 -15.88
N LEU A 326 14.13 -10.83 -16.16
CA LEU A 326 14.45 -9.41 -15.96
C LEU A 326 14.94 -9.20 -14.53
N ALA A 327 16.08 -8.55 -14.34
CA ALA A 327 16.57 -8.19 -13.02
C ALA A 327 15.65 -7.18 -12.32
N LEU A 328 15.04 -6.26 -13.09
CA LEU A 328 14.03 -5.34 -12.60
C LEU A 328 13.01 -5.00 -13.68
N LEU A 329 11.73 -5.09 -13.34
CA LEU A 329 10.63 -4.46 -14.06
C LEU A 329 10.19 -3.22 -13.28
N ASP A 330 10.58 -2.04 -13.75
CA ASP A 330 10.28 -0.75 -13.14
C ASP A 330 9.06 -0.09 -13.82
N LEU A 331 7.91 -0.23 -13.14
CA LEU A 331 6.62 0.42 -13.39
C LEU A 331 6.39 1.61 -12.43
N SER A 332 7.41 2.07 -11.68
CA SER A 332 7.30 3.13 -10.67
C SER A 332 6.76 4.46 -11.20
N LEU A 333 6.97 4.73 -12.50
CA LEU A 333 6.58 5.96 -13.16
C LEU A 333 5.12 5.93 -13.66
N LEU A 334 4.43 4.79 -13.55
CA LEU A 334 3.05 4.60 -14.00
C LEU A 334 2.08 4.57 -12.81
N CYS A 335 0.87 5.09 -13.01
CA CYS A 335 -0.19 5.10 -12.01
C CYS A 335 -0.73 3.68 -11.77
N ASN A 336 -1.05 3.34 -10.52
CA ASN A 336 -1.90 2.18 -10.18
C ASN A 336 -1.38 0.82 -10.71
N GLU A 337 -0.06 0.64 -10.77
CA GLU A 337 0.57 -0.60 -11.26
C GLU A 337 0.91 -1.61 -10.16
N ALA A 338 0.95 -1.20 -8.88
CA ALA A 338 1.23 -2.08 -7.73
C ALA A 338 -0.04 -2.84 -7.26
N PHE A 339 -0.80 -3.34 -8.24
CA PHE A 339 -1.99 -4.14 -8.02
C PHE A 339 -1.67 -5.62 -8.21
N TRP A 340 -2.34 -6.47 -7.45
CA TRP A 340 -2.11 -7.91 -7.46
C TRP A 340 -2.19 -8.52 -8.86
N SER A 341 -3.14 -8.06 -9.70
CA SER A 341 -3.30 -8.48 -11.11
C SER A 341 -2.05 -8.27 -11.97
N ASN A 342 -1.23 -7.27 -11.66
CA ASN A 342 0.03 -7.03 -12.36
C ASN A 342 1.17 -7.85 -11.75
N ILE A 343 1.27 -7.86 -10.41
CA ILE A 343 2.31 -8.64 -9.72
C ILE A 343 2.16 -10.13 -10.03
N SER A 344 0.94 -10.68 -10.01
CA SER A 344 0.60 -12.05 -10.36
C SER A 344 0.88 -12.40 -11.82
N ASN A 345 0.81 -11.43 -12.74
CA ASN A 345 1.06 -11.65 -14.16
C ASN A 345 2.56 -11.57 -14.52
N PHE A 346 3.33 -10.73 -13.83
CA PHE A 346 4.71 -10.42 -14.18
C PHE A 346 5.78 -11.16 -13.34
N TYR A 347 5.44 -11.69 -12.16
CA TYR A 347 6.39 -12.42 -11.30
C TYR A 347 7.17 -13.60 -11.96
N PRO A 348 6.65 -14.32 -12.98
CA PRO A 348 7.40 -15.41 -13.61
C PRO A 348 8.60 -14.90 -14.45
N TYR A 349 8.62 -13.60 -14.79
CA TYR A 349 9.52 -13.03 -15.79
C TYR A 349 10.48 -11.96 -15.25
N ALA A 350 10.28 -11.46 -14.03
CA ALA A 350 11.19 -10.53 -13.36
C ALA A 350 11.65 -11.10 -12.00
N GLU A 351 12.84 -10.73 -11.52
CA GLU A 351 13.35 -10.98 -10.16
C GLU A 351 12.76 -9.98 -9.15
N TYR A 352 12.72 -8.71 -9.56
CA TYR A 352 12.13 -7.62 -8.81
C TYR A 352 11.13 -6.86 -9.68
N ILE A 353 10.02 -6.46 -9.08
CA ILE A 353 9.07 -5.52 -9.68
C ILE A 353 9.07 -4.27 -8.80
N LEU A 354 9.19 -3.09 -9.42
CA LEU A 354 9.01 -1.81 -8.75
C LEU A 354 7.77 -1.13 -9.31
N ALA A 355 6.80 -0.77 -8.47
CA ALA A 355 5.52 -0.24 -8.92
C ALA A 355 4.94 0.80 -7.95
N SER A 356 3.77 1.36 -8.28
CA SER A 356 3.07 2.39 -7.52
C SER A 356 1.61 2.01 -7.31
N GLU A 357 1.07 2.13 -6.10
CA GLU A 357 -0.38 1.94 -5.87
C GLU A 357 -1.17 3.18 -6.28
N TYR A 358 -0.59 4.35 -6.08
CA TYR A 358 -1.19 5.64 -6.41
C TYR A 358 -0.65 6.22 -7.72
N LEU A 359 -1.22 7.38 -8.11
CA LEU A 359 -0.82 8.16 -9.27
C LEU A 359 0.70 8.45 -9.31
N SER A 360 1.32 8.20 -10.45
CA SER A 360 2.73 8.47 -10.72
C SER A 360 2.90 9.59 -11.74
N GLY A 361 3.68 10.62 -11.40
CA GLY A 361 3.85 11.81 -12.24
C GLY A 361 2.58 12.65 -12.39
N GLY A 362 2.65 13.62 -13.32
CA GLY A 362 1.48 14.15 -14.01
C GLY A 362 0.42 14.93 -13.21
N LEU A 363 0.79 15.85 -12.32
CA LEU A 363 -0.13 16.91 -11.89
C LEU A 363 0.52 18.29 -12.04
N THR A 364 -0.28 19.27 -12.45
CA THR A 364 0.08 20.65 -12.81
C THR A 364 0.44 21.53 -11.61
N GLY A 365 0.97 20.94 -10.54
CA GLY A 365 1.70 21.69 -9.53
C GLY A 365 2.86 22.42 -10.20
N LYS A 366 3.04 23.70 -9.85
CA LYS A 366 4.31 24.38 -10.14
C LYS A 366 5.39 23.56 -9.45
N TYR A 367 6.21 22.83 -10.22
CA TYR A 367 7.47 22.30 -9.70
C TYR A 367 8.20 23.49 -9.06
N THR A 368 8.41 23.44 -7.74
CA THR A 368 9.06 24.51 -7.00
C THR A 368 10.43 24.76 -7.65
N PRO A 369 10.72 25.93 -8.22
CA PRO A 369 11.97 26.16 -8.92
C PRO A 369 13.15 25.89 -7.97
N GLY A 370 14.00 24.91 -8.31
CA GLY A 370 15.10 24.46 -7.44
C GLY A 370 14.81 23.22 -6.58
N ALA A 371 13.62 22.61 -6.67
CA ALA A 371 13.38 21.31 -6.05
C ALA A 371 14.36 20.26 -6.62
N ALA A 372 14.98 19.49 -5.73
CA ALA A 372 15.84 18.38 -6.12
C ALA A 372 14.99 17.19 -6.57
N HIS A 373 15.41 16.50 -7.64
CA HIS A 373 14.67 15.39 -8.22
C HIS A 373 15.53 14.15 -8.47
N VAL A 374 14.94 12.97 -8.35
CA VAL A 374 15.63 11.71 -8.66
C VAL A 374 15.64 11.46 -10.17
N THR A 375 16.70 11.93 -10.83
CA THR A 375 16.92 11.72 -12.25
C THR A 375 17.04 10.22 -12.61
N GLU A 376 16.94 9.90 -13.89
CA GLU A 376 17.01 8.51 -14.38
C GLU A 376 18.44 8.00 -14.57
N ASN A 377 19.44 8.90 -14.55
CA ASN A 377 20.87 8.54 -14.51
C ASN A 377 21.24 7.70 -13.27
N TYR A 378 20.35 7.63 -12.28
CA TYR A 378 20.53 6.84 -11.07
C TYR A 378 20.73 5.33 -11.31
N TYR A 379 20.12 4.77 -12.37
CA TYR A 379 20.37 3.38 -12.75
C TYR A 379 21.80 3.17 -13.32
N PRO A 380 22.27 3.94 -14.33
CA PRO A 380 23.67 3.98 -14.75
C PRO A 380 24.68 4.20 -13.61
N GLU A 381 24.43 5.17 -12.72
CA GLU A 381 25.28 5.44 -11.56
C GLU A 381 25.43 4.19 -10.68
N GLY A 382 24.31 3.53 -10.37
CA GLY A 382 24.31 2.28 -9.61
C GLY A 382 25.07 1.13 -10.29
N PHE A 383 24.92 0.95 -11.61
CA PHE A 383 25.66 -0.05 -12.38
C PHE A 383 27.17 0.26 -12.40
N SER A 384 27.55 1.52 -12.59
CA SER A 384 28.96 1.96 -12.56
C SER A 384 29.63 1.69 -11.20
N GLN A 385 28.85 1.75 -10.12
CA GLN A 385 29.27 1.44 -8.75
C GLN A 385 29.18 -0.06 -8.41
N LYS A 386 28.78 -0.92 -9.37
CA LYS A 386 28.58 -2.37 -9.21
C LYS A 386 27.60 -2.74 -8.08
N LEU A 387 26.61 -1.88 -7.83
CA LEU A 387 25.54 -2.18 -6.89
C LEU A 387 24.62 -3.27 -7.45
N SER A 388 24.05 -4.11 -6.56
CA SER A 388 23.00 -5.05 -7.00
C SER A 388 21.73 -4.29 -7.39
N ILE A 389 20.97 -4.79 -8.37
CA ILE A 389 19.75 -4.12 -8.87
C ILE A 389 18.78 -3.76 -7.73
N LYS A 390 18.67 -4.62 -6.70
CA LYS A 390 17.90 -4.39 -5.47
C LYS A 390 18.38 -3.15 -4.72
N ASP A 391 19.69 -2.96 -4.56
CA ASP A 391 20.23 -1.79 -3.86
C ASP A 391 20.04 -0.52 -4.69
N ILE A 392 20.16 -0.60 -6.02
CA ILE A 392 19.88 0.54 -6.90
C ILE A 392 18.42 0.96 -6.77
N ALA A 393 17.47 0.01 -6.79
CA ALA A 393 16.05 0.28 -6.61
C ALA A 393 15.72 0.83 -5.21
N VAL A 394 16.22 0.22 -4.14
CA VAL A 394 16.04 0.70 -2.75
C VAL A 394 16.60 2.11 -2.57
N ASN A 395 17.81 2.38 -3.07
CA ASN A 395 18.42 3.69 -2.97
C ASN A 395 17.67 4.74 -3.81
N ARG A 396 17.13 4.35 -4.99
CA ARG A 396 16.27 5.21 -5.82
C ARG A 396 15.03 5.62 -5.03
N LEU A 397 14.34 4.64 -4.42
CA LEU A 397 13.17 4.89 -3.59
C LEU A 397 13.49 5.79 -2.39
N ASN A 398 14.57 5.53 -1.67
CA ASN A 398 14.96 6.36 -0.53
C ASN A 398 15.21 7.82 -0.95
N LYS A 399 15.87 8.05 -2.09
CA LYS A 399 16.01 9.40 -2.64
C LYS A 399 14.67 10.01 -3.08
N THR A 400 13.75 9.23 -3.66
CA THR A 400 12.42 9.75 -4.06
C THR A 400 11.60 10.16 -2.84
N LYS A 401 11.67 9.39 -1.74
CA LYS A 401 11.06 9.77 -0.46
C LYS A 401 11.69 11.05 0.12
N GLN A 402 12.99 11.24 -0.04
CA GLN A 402 13.70 12.41 0.49
C GLN A 402 13.53 13.69 -0.34
N LEU A 403 13.53 13.57 -1.67
CA LEU A 403 13.67 14.72 -2.58
C LEU A 403 12.35 15.07 -3.29
N ASP A 404 11.63 14.07 -3.81
CA ASP A 404 10.42 14.32 -4.61
C ASP A 404 9.17 14.46 -3.72
N TYR A 405 9.01 13.55 -2.75
CA TYR A 405 7.79 13.42 -1.94
C TYR A 405 7.41 14.65 -1.09
N PRO A 406 8.34 15.38 -0.44
CA PRO A 406 8.00 16.59 0.31
C PRO A 406 7.51 17.75 -0.57
N ASN A 407 7.77 17.70 -1.88
CA ASN A 407 7.47 18.78 -2.82
C ASN A 407 6.15 18.60 -3.58
N TYR A 408 5.41 17.51 -3.37
CA TYR A 408 4.13 17.24 -4.05
C TYR A 408 2.95 17.95 -3.37
N THR A 409 2.57 19.12 -3.88
CA THR A 409 1.32 19.82 -3.54
C THR A 409 0.51 20.15 -4.81
N ILE A 410 -0.84 20.03 -4.79
CA ILE A 410 -1.66 20.55 -5.89
C ILE A 410 -2.13 21.98 -5.58
N PRO A 411 -1.93 22.96 -6.48
CA PRO A 411 -2.47 24.32 -6.34
C PRO A 411 -3.98 24.48 -6.64
N SER A 412 -4.71 23.44 -7.04
CA SER A 412 -6.14 23.54 -7.41
C SER A 412 -6.85 22.17 -7.29
N ARG A 413 -8.02 22.01 -6.67
CA ARG A 413 -8.92 22.96 -5.98
C ARG A 413 -9.08 22.52 -4.51
N LYS A 414 -8.98 23.44 -3.54
CA LYS A 414 -9.08 23.21 -2.07
C LYS A 414 -7.92 22.47 -1.37
N GLY A 415 -6.73 22.38 -1.95
CA GLY A 415 -5.49 22.12 -1.18
C GLY A 415 -5.33 20.72 -0.57
N SER A 416 -6.07 19.71 -1.01
CA SER A 416 -5.85 18.33 -0.59
C SER A 416 -4.49 17.80 -1.10
N PRO A 417 -3.64 17.21 -0.23
CA PRO A 417 -2.39 16.58 -0.66
C PRO A 417 -2.63 15.30 -1.45
N VAL A 418 -1.68 14.96 -2.32
CA VAL A 418 -1.75 13.77 -3.19
C VAL A 418 -0.95 12.66 -2.57
N GLN A 419 -1.61 11.53 -2.31
CA GLN A 419 -0.96 10.32 -1.84
C GLN A 419 -0.04 9.76 -2.93
N LYS A 420 1.20 9.48 -2.54
CA LYS A 420 2.21 8.82 -3.34
C LYS A 420 2.72 7.61 -2.57
N SER A 421 2.91 6.51 -3.27
CA SER A 421 3.70 5.37 -2.80
C SER A 421 4.61 4.86 -3.91
N LYS A 422 5.63 4.09 -3.53
CA LYS A 422 6.32 3.12 -4.40
C LYS A 422 6.66 1.88 -3.61
N THR A 423 6.61 0.74 -4.27
CA THR A 423 6.84 -0.57 -3.65
C THR A 423 7.78 -1.39 -4.52
N LEU A 424 8.81 -1.96 -3.88
CA LEU A 424 9.70 -2.95 -4.46
C LEU A 424 9.29 -4.35 -3.96
N PHE A 425 9.04 -5.24 -4.91
CA PHE A 425 8.60 -6.61 -4.69
C PHE A 425 9.71 -7.60 -5.00
N ASP A 426 9.93 -8.60 -4.14
CA ASP A 426 10.75 -9.79 -4.43
C ASP A 426 9.84 -10.88 -5.02
N THR A 427 9.97 -11.14 -6.33
CA THR A 427 9.06 -12.06 -7.04
C THR A 427 9.23 -13.52 -6.61
N SER A 428 10.38 -13.88 -6.02
CA SER A 428 10.63 -15.23 -5.50
C SER A 428 9.76 -15.57 -4.29
N LYS A 429 9.06 -14.59 -3.72
CA LYS A 429 8.18 -14.78 -2.56
C LYS A 429 6.69 -14.84 -2.92
N VAL A 430 6.33 -14.59 -4.19
CA VAL A 430 4.93 -14.52 -4.64
C VAL A 430 4.17 -15.82 -4.37
N GLU A 431 4.72 -16.97 -4.75
CA GLU A 431 4.06 -18.26 -4.54
C GLU A 431 3.95 -18.61 -3.05
N ASN A 432 5.00 -18.36 -2.25
CA ASN A 432 4.97 -18.56 -0.80
C ASN A 432 3.92 -17.65 -0.13
N PHE A 433 3.80 -16.39 -0.57
CA PHE A 433 2.74 -15.49 -0.12
C PHE A 433 1.35 -16.05 -0.45
N VAL A 434 1.09 -16.44 -1.70
CA VAL A 434 -0.20 -17.01 -2.09
C VAL A 434 -0.51 -18.31 -1.32
N CYS A 435 0.45 -19.21 -1.19
CA CYS A 435 0.29 -20.44 -0.40
C CYS A 435 0.05 -20.19 1.09
N SER A 436 0.56 -19.08 1.64
CA SER A 436 0.29 -18.70 3.03
C SER A 436 -1.15 -18.23 3.27
N LEU A 437 -1.90 -17.88 2.21
CA LEU A 437 -3.31 -17.50 2.26
C LEU A 437 -4.28 -18.70 2.37
N LYS A 438 -3.77 -19.93 2.16
CA LYS A 438 -4.59 -21.16 2.09
C LYS A 438 -5.27 -21.48 3.41
N GLY A 439 -6.59 -21.57 3.39
CA GLY A 439 -7.43 -21.79 4.57
C GLY A 439 -7.56 -20.56 5.46
N ILE A 440 -7.34 -19.35 4.93
CA ILE A 440 -7.78 -18.09 5.52
C ILE A 440 -9.05 -17.68 4.77
N GLN A 441 -10.15 -17.53 5.49
CA GLN A 441 -11.42 -17.07 4.96
C GLN A 441 -11.43 -15.54 4.93
N GLY A 442 -11.83 -14.94 3.81
CA GLY A 442 -12.22 -13.54 3.75
C GLY A 442 -13.60 -13.34 4.38
N ASP A 443 -13.73 -13.61 5.67
CA ASP A 443 -14.96 -13.41 6.45
C ASP A 443 -15.24 -11.92 6.73
N LEU A 444 -14.35 -11.04 6.27
CA LEU A 444 -14.38 -9.61 6.47
C LEU A 444 -14.74 -8.85 5.19
N ILE A 445 -15.64 -7.86 5.27
CA ILE A 445 -15.97 -6.93 4.19
C ILE A 445 -14.80 -5.93 4.01
N PRO A 446 -14.15 -5.88 2.85
CA PRO A 446 -13.05 -4.93 2.60
C PRO A 446 -13.47 -3.45 2.56
N GLU A 447 -12.47 -2.58 2.60
CA GLU A 447 -12.62 -1.12 2.64
C GLU A 447 -13.15 -0.50 1.34
N LYS A 448 -14.02 0.51 1.44
CA LYS A 448 -14.43 1.33 0.30
C LYS A 448 -13.60 2.61 0.24
N HIS A 449 -12.58 2.64 -0.62
CA HIS A 449 -11.94 3.90 -1.00
C HIS A 449 -12.83 4.72 -1.94
N HIS A 450 -12.63 6.04 -1.96
CA HIS A 450 -13.46 7.00 -2.70
C HIS A 450 -12.83 7.41 -4.04
N GLU A 451 -13.67 7.92 -4.94
CA GLU A 451 -13.41 8.27 -6.35
C GLU A 451 -13.23 7.06 -7.29
N GLU A 452 -12.52 6.00 -6.88
CA GLU A 452 -12.59 4.68 -7.52
C GLU A 452 -13.08 3.64 -6.50
N ASN A 453 -14.27 3.07 -6.72
CA ASN A 453 -14.99 2.18 -5.76
C ASN A 453 -14.29 0.84 -5.46
N PHE A 454 -13.02 0.66 -5.84
CA PHE A 454 -12.47 -0.64 -6.22
C PHE A 454 -11.01 -0.91 -5.80
N VAL A 455 -10.56 -0.48 -4.61
CA VAL A 455 -9.19 -0.74 -4.14
C VAL A 455 -9.15 -1.17 -2.67
N HIS A 456 -8.38 -2.22 -2.34
CA HIS A 456 -8.03 -2.59 -0.96
C HIS A 456 -6.54 -2.87 -0.83
N ASP A 457 -5.89 -2.27 0.16
CA ASP A 457 -4.55 -2.69 0.57
C ASP A 457 -4.61 -4.08 1.22
N VAL A 458 -3.75 -4.98 0.73
CA VAL A 458 -3.74 -6.40 1.09
C VAL A 458 -3.24 -6.63 2.52
N LYS A 459 -2.23 -5.89 2.99
CA LYS A 459 -1.71 -6.04 4.35
C LYS A 459 -2.68 -5.44 5.36
N LYS A 460 -3.30 -4.31 5.05
CA LYS A 460 -4.39 -3.71 5.84
C LYS A 460 -5.53 -4.70 6.03
N TYR A 461 -5.94 -5.41 4.96
CA TYR A 461 -6.97 -6.43 5.05
C TYR A 461 -6.55 -7.65 5.91
N LEU A 462 -5.33 -8.17 5.75
CA LEU A 462 -4.78 -9.24 6.60
C LEU A 462 -4.65 -8.81 8.08
N LEU A 463 -4.28 -7.55 8.32
CA LEU A 463 -4.27 -6.96 9.66
C LEU A 463 -5.68 -6.88 10.25
N ALA A 464 -6.69 -6.48 9.46
CA ALA A 464 -8.09 -6.48 9.90
C ALA A 464 -8.58 -7.90 10.20
N LEU A 465 -8.24 -8.90 9.37
CA LEU A 465 -8.52 -10.32 9.64
C LEU A 465 -7.88 -10.79 10.94
N LYS A 466 -6.65 -10.34 11.23
CA LYS A 466 -5.97 -10.62 12.51
C LYS A 466 -6.75 -10.06 13.70
N ALA A 467 -7.15 -8.80 13.63
CA ALA A 467 -7.78 -8.12 14.75
C ALA A 467 -9.26 -8.48 14.93
N HIS A 468 -9.97 -8.84 13.85
CA HIS A 468 -11.43 -8.81 13.83
C HIS A 468 -12.10 -10.01 13.16
N GLY A 469 -11.36 -10.83 12.42
CA GLY A 469 -11.85 -12.05 11.79
C GLY A 469 -11.93 -13.24 12.74
N THR A 470 -12.61 -14.29 12.29
CA THR A 470 -12.74 -15.59 12.96
C THR A 470 -11.58 -16.56 12.67
N ASN A 471 -10.62 -16.11 11.85
CA ASN A 471 -9.52 -16.91 11.35
C ASN A 471 -8.48 -17.29 12.42
N ASP A 472 -7.82 -18.43 12.22
CA ASP A 472 -6.70 -18.87 13.04
C ASP A 472 -5.54 -17.84 12.99
N GLN A 473 -5.13 -17.39 14.18
CA GLN A 473 -4.14 -16.34 14.34
C GLN A 473 -2.75 -16.75 13.83
N ASN A 474 -2.38 -18.03 13.89
CA ASN A 474 -1.10 -18.51 13.39
C ASN A 474 -1.07 -18.49 11.86
N LYS A 475 -2.18 -18.83 11.19
CA LYS A 475 -2.34 -18.65 9.73
C LYS A 475 -2.20 -17.19 9.34
N ILE A 476 -2.94 -16.28 9.98
CA ILE A 476 -2.84 -14.84 9.68
C ILE A 476 -1.41 -14.31 9.91
N ASN A 477 -0.75 -14.71 11.01
CA ASN A 477 0.64 -14.34 11.28
C ASN A 477 1.62 -14.89 10.22
N LYS A 478 1.40 -16.12 9.73
CA LYS A 478 2.18 -16.70 8.61
C LYS A 478 1.97 -15.90 7.33
N ALA A 479 0.73 -15.49 7.03
CA ALA A 479 0.40 -14.69 5.86
C ALA A 479 1.02 -13.28 5.91
N LEU A 480 0.92 -12.59 7.05
CA LEU A 480 1.58 -11.30 7.26
C LEU A 480 3.10 -11.40 7.13
N LYS A 481 3.72 -12.45 7.69
CA LYS A 481 5.16 -12.70 7.51
C LYS A 481 5.52 -12.98 6.05
N ALA A 482 4.69 -13.70 5.30
CA ALA A 482 4.94 -13.96 3.88
C ALA A 482 4.78 -12.69 3.03
N TYR A 483 3.81 -11.83 3.35
CA TYR A 483 3.66 -10.50 2.75
C TYR A 483 4.91 -9.65 3.00
N ASP A 484 5.43 -9.62 4.23
CA ASP A 484 6.62 -8.82 4.58
C ASP A 484 7.91 -9.34 3.93
N ASN A 485 7.93 -10.59 3.45
CA ASN A 485 8.99 -11.09 2.59
C ASN A 485 8.80 -10.69 1.12
N LEU A 486 7.55 -10.56 0.65
CA LEU A 486 7.21 -10.14 -0.72
C LEU A 486 7.44 -8.63 -0.91
N VAL A 487 6.95 -7.79 0.01
CA VAL A 487 7.12 -6.34 0.00
C VAL A 487 8.41 -5.96 0.73
N ILE A 488 9.52 -5.96 0.00
CA ILE A 488 10.87 -5.82 0.56
C ILE A 488 11.32 -4.37 0.77
N HIS A 489 10.67 -3.40 0.13
CA HIS A 489 10.84 -1.97 0.41
C HIS A 489 9.62 -1.19 -0.03
N HIS A 490 9.13 -0.28 0.81
CA HIS A 490 7.95 0.53 0.53
C HIS A 490 8.16 1.95 1.04
N ILE A 491 7.79 2.94 0.24
CA ILE A 491 7.83 4.36 0.60
C ILE A 491 6.46 4.99 0.37
N THR A 492 6.12 5.96 1.20
CA THR A 492 4.95 6.84 1.08
C THR A 492 5.36 8.29 1.34
N ASN A 493 4.52 9.25 0.95
CA ASN A 493 4.61 10.64 1.43
C ASN A 493 3.75 10.88 2.70
N GLU A 494 3.51 9.84 3.51
CA GLU A 494 2.80 9.90 4.80
C GLU A 494 3.43 10.94 5.75
N ASP A 495 4.75 10.90 5.91
CA ASP A 495 5.49 11.82 6.79
C ASP A 495 5.37 13.30 6.39
N ALA A 496 5.05 13.59 5.13
CA ALA A 496 4.92 14.96 4.61
C ALA A 496 3.49 15.52 4.71
N HIS A 497 2.48 14.64 4.87
CA HIS A 497 1.05 15.00 4.89
C HIS A 497 0.24 14.19 5.92
N PRO A 498 0.71 14.04 7.16
CA PRO A 498 0.21 13.05 8.14
C PRO A 498 -1.29 13.17 8.40
N GLU A 499 -1.86 14.37 8.30
CA GLU A 499 -3.28 14.66 8.38
C GLU A 499 -4.12 13.72 7.50
N THR A 500 -3.75 13.55 6.23
CA THR A 500 -4.56 12.79 5.25
C THR A 500 -4.33 11.29 5.24
N TRP A 501 -3.29 10.81 5.93
CA TRP A 501 -2.85 9.40 5.83
C TRP A 501 -3.45 8.49 6.89
N SER A 502 -3.88 9.02 8.04
CA SER A 502 -4.71 8.30 9.04
C SER A 502 -5.89 7.53 8.40
N LYS A 503 -6.43 8.07 7.32
CA LYS A 503 -7.56 7.52 6.58
C LYS A 503 -7.21 6.43 5.56
N TYR A 504 -5.99 6.45 5.01
CA TYR A 504 -5.66 5.85 3.70
C TYR A 504 -4.29 5.14 3.66
N ARG A 505 -3.75 4.74 4.81
CA ARG A 505 -2.43 4.13 4.89
C ARG A 505 -2.26 2.92 3.96
N SER A 506 -1.28 3.03 3.07
CA SER A 506 -0.84 2.00 2.12
C SER A 506 0.37 1.26 2.69
N TYR A 507 0.46 -0.02 2.37
CA TYR A 507 1.54 -0.95 2.73
C TYR A 507 2.23 -1.53 1.49
N GLY A 508 1.71 -1.26 0.30
CA GLY A 508 2.45 -1.39 -0.95
C GLY A 508 1.83 -2.26 -2.02
N LEU A 509 0.75 -2.99 -1.72
CA LEU A 509 0.08 -3.91 -2.63
C LEU A 509 -1.44 -3.85 -2.48
N SER A 510 -2.11 -3.58 -3.60
CA SER A 510 -3.57 -3.45 -3.66
C SER A 510 -4.25 -4.56 -4.47
N ILE A 511 -5.53 -4.84 -4.16
CA ILE A 511 -6.43 -5.71 -4.94
C ILE A 511 -7.69 -4.96 -5.38
N PHE A 512 -8.33 -5.43 -6.46
CA PHE A 512 -9.66 -4.99 -6.88
C PHE A 512 -10.77 -5.84 -6.20
N PRO A 513 -11.90 -5.27 -5.74
CA PRO A 513 -13.09 -6.02 -5.33
C PRO A 513 -14.01 -6.46 -6.47
N SER A 514 -13.67 -6.18 -7.74
CA SER A 514 -14.45 -6.72 -8.86
C SER A 514 -14.46 -8.26 -8.81
N HIS A 515 -15.47 -8.89 -9.43
CA HIS A 515 -15.87 -10.29 -9.22
C HIS A 515 -14.76 -11.36 -9.13
N TYR A 516 -13.60 -11.13 -9.74
CA TYR A 516 -12.45 -12.05 -9.82
C TYR A 516 -11.56 -12.13 -8.57
N THR A 517 -11.63 -11.16 -7.66
CA THR A 517 -10.69 -11.03 -6.52
C THR A 517 -11.34 -10.64 -5.20
N ASN A 518 -12.68 -10.54 -5.16
CA ASN A 518 -13.42 -10.27 -3.93
C ASN A 518 -13.15 -11.38 -2.88
N PRO A 519 -12.60 -11.06 -1.69
CA PRO A 519 -12.34 -12.05 -0.65
C PRO A 519 -13.61 -12.43 0.13
N VAL A 520 -14.68 -11.62 0.08
CA VAL A 520 -15.86 -11.79 0.94
C VAL A 520 -16.49 -13.18 0.77
N GLY A 521 -16.49 -13.96 1.85
CA GLY A 521 -17.06 -15.31 1.88
C GLY A 521 -16.25 -16.36 1.11
N ARG A 522 -15.04 -16.03 0.65
CA ARG A 522 -14.14 -16.93 -0.09
C ARG A 522 -12.85 -17.19 0.68
N ASP A 523 -12.22 -18.31 0.37
CA ASP A 523 -10.83 -18.57 0.77
C ASP A 523 -9.88 -17.61 0.03
N LEU A 524 -8.94 -17.01 0.74
CA LEU A 524 -8.05 -15.99 0.18
C LEU A 524 -7.05 -16.56 -0.83
N PHE A 525 -6.62 -17.81 -0.69
CA PHE A 525 -5.78 -18.45 -1.70
C PHE A 525 -6.56 -18.65 -3.01
N GLU A 526 -7.84 -19.00 -2.94
CA GLU A 526 -8.69 -19.06 -4.14
C GLU A 526 -8.86 -17.68 -4.78
N SER A 527 -9.20 -16.64 -4.02
CA SER A 527 -9.35 -15.27 -4.57
C SER A 527 -8.05 -14.69 -5.14
N PHE A 528 -6.88 -14.99 -4.56
CA PHE A 528 -5.60 -14.51 -5.10
C PHE A 528 -5.09 -15.35 -6.28
N SER A 529 -5.36 -16.67 -6.30
CA SER A 529 -4.89 -17.54 -7.38
C SER A 529 -5.76 -17.51 -8.64
N GLU A 530 -7.03 -17.08 -8.55
CA GLU A 530 -7.93 -16.93 -9.72
C GLU A 530 -7.36 -16.02 -10.82
N VAL A 531 -6.61 -14.99 -10.44
CA VAL A 531 -5.95 -14.03 -11.37
C VAL A 531 -4.47 -14.33 -11.63
N MET A 532 -3.98 -15.51 -11.23
CA MET A 532 -2.63 -15.97 -11.60
C MET A 532 -2.70 -16.74 -12.91
N HIS A 533 -1.72 -16.52 -13.81
CA HIS A 533 -1.63 -17.31 -15.05
C HIS A 533 -1.42 -18.81 -14.77
N GLN A 534 -0.73 -19.14 -13.67
CA GLN A 534 -0.54 -20.50 -13.17
C GLN A 534 -0.81 -20.51 -11.66
N LYS A 535 -1.73 -21.38 -11.21
CA LYS A 535 -2.06 -21.53 -9.78
C LYS A 535 -0.94 -22.30 -9.07
N PRO A 536 -0.34 -21.76 -7.98
CA PRO A 536 0.80 -22.39 -7.34
C PRO A 536 0.43 -23.68 -6.61
N GLN A 537 1.36 -24.64 -6.61
CA GLN A 537 1.22 -25.93 -5.94
C GLN A 537 1.64 -25.81 -4.47
N CYS A 538 0.66 -25.61 -3.60
CA CYS A 538 0.87 -25.37 -2.17
C CYS A 538 0.80 -26.67 -1.38
N ASN A 539 1.97 -27.28 -1.17
CA ASN A 539 2.21 -28.42 -0.27
C ASN A 539 2.00 -28.02 1.20
#